data_AF-A0A8H4FBS4-F1
#
_entry.id   AF-A0A8H4FBS4-F1
#
_cell.length_a   1.000
_cell.length_b   1.000
_cell.length_c   1.000
_cell.angle_alpha   90.00
_cell.angle_beta   90.00
_cell.angle_gamma   90.00
#
_symmetry.space_group_name_H-M   'P 1'
#
loop_
_entity.id
_entity.type
_entity.pdbx_description
1 polymer ?
#
loop_
_entity_poly.entity_id
_entity_poly.type
_entity_poly.pdbx_seq_one_letter_code
_entity_poly.pdbx_strand_id
1 'polypeptide(L)'
;MAITRIGLIALSDDVKQEEAVARFGNFSQECKKDGNTYILSSKASKCKTLTDVPGSQPWSVVYEITFANEADMEYYQTKDPVYQELMKQAAEGKATGFIAVSAEF
;
A
#
# COMPACT_ATOMS: atom_id res chain seq x y z
N MET A 1 4.46 19.45 -2.58
CA MET A 1 5.17 18.94 -1.39
C MET A 1 5.18 17.42 -1.50
N ALA A 2 6.18 16.75 -0.93
CA ALA A 2 6.19 15.29 -0.92
C ALA A 2 5.03 14.77 -0.05
N ILE A 3 4.33 13.75 -0.53
CA ILE A 3 3.18 13.16 0.14
C ILE A 3 3.46 11.69 0.34
N THR A 4 3.27 11.19 1.55
CA THR A 4 3.42 9.77 1.86
C THR A 4 2.06 9.16 2.14
N ARG A 5 1.72 8.11 1.39
CA ARG A 5 0.59 7.23 1.67
C ARG A 5 1.08 6.11 2.58
N ILE A 6 0.37 5.92 3.69
CA ILE A 6 0.63 4.83 4.64
C ILE A 6 -0.62 3.96 4.66
N GLY A 7 -0.47 2.65 4.48
CA GLY A 7 -1.59 1.73 4.60
C GLY A 7 -1.30 0.55 5.49
N LEU A 8 -2.37 0.03 6.08
CA LEU A 8 -2.38 -1.15 6.92
C LEU A 8 -3.35 -2.16 6.34
N ILE A 9 -2.93 -3.42 6.31
CA ILE A 9 -3.70 -4.54 5.76
C ILE A 9 -3.81 -5.61 6.84
N ALA A 10 -5.02 -6.13 7.00
CA ALA A 10 -5.28 -7.29 7.84
C ALA A 10 -5.36 -8.55 6.97
N LEU A 11 -4.32 -9.37 7.09
CA LEU A 11 -4.13 -10.65 6.41
C LEU A 11 -3.81 -11.73 7.45
N SER A 12 -4.63 -12.77 7.53
CA SER A 12 -4.42 -13.89 8.49
C SER A 12 -3.39 -14.92 8.01
N ASP A 13 -3.14 -14.98 6.70
CA ASP A 13 -2.24 -15.95 6.07
C ASP A 13 -0.83 -15.37 5.91
N ASP A 14 0.19 -16.08 6.41
CA ASP A 14 1.58 -15.62 6.43
C ASP A 14 2.20 -15.52 5.02
N VAL A 15 1.84 -16.44 4.12
CA VAL A 15 2.30 -16.41 2.72
C VAL A 15 1.73 -15.17 2.03
N LYS A 16 0.44 -14.88 2.25
CA LYS A 16 -0.17 -13.66 1.70
C LYS A 16 0.42 -12.39 2.29
N GLN A 17 0.87 -12.40 3.54
CA GLN A 17 1.59 -11.28 4.13
C GLN A 17 2.93 -11.05 3.42
N GLU A 18 3.69 -12.11 3.12
CA GLU A 18 4.96 -12.02 2.39
C GLU A 18 4.77 -11.53 0.96
N GLU A 19 3.76 -12.06 0.26
CA GLU A 19 3.38 -11.59 -1.07
C GLU A 19 3.04 -10.09 -1.05
N ALA A 20 2.25 -9.65 -0.07
CA ALA A 20 1.93 -8.23 0.09
C ALA A 20 3.18 -7.39 0.36
N VAL A 21 4.06 -7.80 1.27
CA VAL A 21 5.31 -7.09 1.57
C VAL A 21 6.20 -6.98 0.34
N ALA A 22 6.40 -8.09 -0.38
CA ALA A 22 7.19 -8.09 -1.61
C ALA A 22 6.58 -7.17 -2.68
N ARG A 23 5.25 -7.21 -2.84
CA ARG A 23 4.55 -6.41 -3.83
C ARG A 23 4.64 -4.92 -3.53
N PHE A 24 4.19 -4.49 -2.35
CA PHE A 24 4.24 -3.08 -1.96
C PHE A 24 5.69 -2.57 -1.85
N GLY A 25 6.63 -3.40 -1.42
CA GLY A 25 8.05 -3.02 -1.35
C GLY A 25 8.68 -2.67 -2.71
N ASN A 26 8.13 -3.18 -3.81
CA ASN A 26 8.69 -2.99 -5.16
C ASN A 26 7.97 -1.93 -6.01
N PHE A 27 6.96 -1.22 -5.48
CA PHE A 27 6.17 -0.28 -6.29
C PHE A 27 6.98 0.87 -6.90
N SER A 28 8.04 1.35 -6.26
CA SER A 28 8.91 2.36 -6.87
C SER A 28 9.60 1.87 -8.16
N GLN A 29 9.75 0.55 -8.31
CA GLN A 29 10.34 -0.09 -9.48
C GLN A 29 9.28 -0.49 -10.50
N GLU A 30 8.14 -1.03 -10.06
CA GLU A 30 7.12 -1.62 -10.91
C GLU A 30 6.08 -0.62 -11.44
N CYS A 31 5.68 0.35 -10.61
CA CYS A 31 4.68 1.34 -10.98
C CYS A 31 5.32 2.41 -11.88
N LYS A 32 4.75 2.62 -13.06
CA LYS A 32 5.21 3.58 -14.05
C LYS A 32 4.06 4.43 -14.56
N LYS A 33 4.35 5.71 -14.77
CA LYS A 33 3.46 6.69 -15.41
C LYS A 33 4.09 7.06 -16.75
N ASP A 34 3.49 6.61 -17.83
CA ASP A 34 4.02 6.77 -19.19
C ASP A 34 5.47 6.26 -19.34
N GLY A 35 5.77 5.14 -18.69
CA GLY A 35 7.11 4.53 -18.66
C GLY A 35 8.09 5.17 -17.66
N ASN A 36 7.73 6.29 -17.02
CA ASN A 36 8.58 6.99 -16.07
C ASN A 36 8.30 6.59 -14.63
N THR A 37 9.35 6.61 -13.80
CA THR A 37 9.20 6.48 -12.34
C THR A 37 8.56 7.75 -11.78
N TYR A 38 7.50 7.59 -10.99
CA TYR A 38 6.78 8.70 -10.34
C TYR A 38 6.60 8.49 -8.83
N ILE A 39 6.88 7.28 -8.35
CA ILE A 39 6.98 6.95 -6.93
C ILE A 39 8.42 7.20 -6.48
N LEU A 40 8.60 8.05 -5.47
CA LEU A 40 9.93 8.40 -4.94
C LEU A 40 10.51 7.26 -4.09
N SER A 41 9.68 6.63 -3.27
CA SER A 41 10.05 5.47 -2.47
C SER A 41 8.85 4.61 -2.17
N SER A 42 9.10 3.31 -2.03
CA SER A 42 8.13 2.36 -1.54
C SER A 42 8.80 1.39 -0.58
N LYS A 43 8.15 1.08 0.54
CA LYS A 43 8.59 0.07 1.51
C LYS A 43 7.39 -0.58 2.17
N ALA A 44 7.54 -1.82 2.59
CA ALA A 44 6.52 -2.55 3.31
C ALA A 44 7.14 -3.53 4.31
N SER A 45 6.37 -3.93 5.30
CA SER A 45 6.80 -4.91 6.30
C SER A 45 5.61 -5.62 6.94
N LYS A 46 5.86 -6.82 7.47
CA LYS A 46 4.94 -7.42 8.44
C LYS A 46 4.93 -6.52 9.68
N CYS A 47 3.75 -6.23 10.23
CA CYS A 47 3.62 -5.38 11.41
C CYS A 47 2.93 -6.11 12.55
N LYS A 48 3.26 -5.68 13.77
CA LYS A 48 2.55 -6.07 14.99
C LYS A 48 1.80 -4.86 15.51
N THR A 49 0.50 -5.01 15.71
CA THR A 49 -0.31 -3.98 16.37
C THR A 49 0.14 -3.84 17.83
N LEU A 50 0.57 -2.63 18.21
CA LEU A 50 1.05 -2.35 19.58
C LEU A 50 -0.09 -1.87 20.49
N THR A 51 -1.03 -1.09 19.97
CA THR A 51 -2.18 -0.56 20.72
C THR A 51 -3.31 -0.28 19.74
N ASP A 52 -4.52 -0.72 20.08
CA ASP A 52 -5.73 -0.44 19.30
C ASP A 52 -6.94 -0.39 20.23
N VAL A 53 -7.88 0.52 19.97
CA VAL A 53 -9.11 0.69 20.77
C VAL A 53 -10.16 -0.27 20.20
N PRO A 54 -11.04 -0.90 21.01
CA PRO A 54 -11.78 -2.08 20.56
C PRO A 54 -12.63 -1.81 19.32
N GLY A 55 -12.43 -2.63 18.28
CA GLY A 55 -13.13 -2.55 16.99
C GLY A 55 -12.24 -2.61 15.75
N SER A 56 -10.93 -2.77 15.91
CA SER A 56 -10.00 -2.80 14.79
C SER A 56 -9.76 -4.18 14.19
N GLN A 57 -9.09 -4.17 13.04
CA GLN A 57 -8.70 -5.37 12.31
C GLN A 57 -7.33 -5.86 12.80
N PRO A 58 -7.01 -7.16 12.66
CA PRO A 58 -5.69 -7.70 12.99
C PRO A 58 -4.66 -7.25 11.94
N TRP A 59 -4.24 -5.99 11.99
CA TRP A 59 -3.26 -5.43 11.05
C TRP A 59 -1.96 -6.22 11.12
N SER A 60 -1.56 -6.76 9.98
CA SER A 60 -0.41 -7.65 9.84
C SER A 60 0.59 -7.19 8.80
N VAL A 61 0.23 -6.25 7.92
CA VAL A 61 1.15 -5.61 6.96
C VAL A 61 0.99 -4.11 7.00
N VAL A 62 2.12 -3.39 6.99
CA VAL A 62 2.21 -1.95 6.79
C VAL A 62 2.97 -1.66 5.49
N TYR A 63 2.54 -0.66 4.74
CA TYR A 63 3.27 -0.12 3.60
C TYR A 63 3.33 1.40 3.63
N GLU A 64 4.39 1.96 3.07
CA GLU A 64 4.59 3.39 2.88
C GLU A 64 5.03 3.65 1.45
N ILE A 65 4.36 4.60 0.77
CA ILE A 65 4.67 5.01 -0.59
C ILE A 65 4.74 6.53 -0.62
N THR A 66 5.87 7.07 -1.06
CA THR A 66 6.09 8.52 -1.12
C THR A 66 6.05 8.99 -2.57
N PHE A 67 5.32 10.08 -2.81
CA PHE A 67 5.13 10.73 -4.09
C PHE A 67 5.69 12.16 -4.02
N ALA A 68 6.08 12.72 -5.16
CA ALA A 68 6.56 14.10 -5.23
C ALA A 68 5.45 15.14 -5.03
N ASN A 69 4.20 14.78 -5.35
CA ASN A 69 3.05 15.66 -5.36
C ASN A 69 1.73 14.87 -5.33
N GLU A 70 0.62 15.59 -5.17
CA GLU A 70 -0.73 15.01 -5.08
C GLU A 70 -1.20 14.38 -6.40
N ALA A 71 -0.85 14.96 -7.54
CA ALA A 71 -1.24 14.43 -8.85
C ALA A 71 -0.64 13.04 -9.13
N ASP A 72 0.54 12.77 -8.60
CA ASP A 72 1.21 11.47 -8.68
C ASP A 72 0.55 10.43 -7.74
N MET A 73 0.17 10.84 -6.53
CA MET A 73 -0.63 10.00 -5.62
C MET A 73 -2.02 9.70 -6.21
N GLU A 74 -2.65 10.70 -6.83
CA GLU A 74 -3.96 10.55 -7.48
C GLU A 74 -3.87 9.62 -8.69
N TYR A 75 -2.82 9.75 -9.50
CA TYR A 75 -2.57 8.81 -10.60
C TYR A 75 -2.41 7.38 -10.08
N TYR A 76 -1.61 7.17 -9.03
CA TYR A 76 -1.42 5.86 -8.40
C TYR A 76 -2.74 5.21 -8.01
N GLN A 77 -3.62 5.95 -7.32
CA GLN A 77 -4.85 5.36 -6.79
C GLN A 77 -5.97 5.19 -7.85
N THR A 78 -5.95 5.96 -8.94
CA THR A 78 -7.04 5.99 -9.93
C THR A 78 -6.70 5.37 -11.28
N LYS A 79 -5.43 5.36 -11.69
CA LYS A 79 -5.01 5.06 -13.07
C LYS A 79 -3.88 4.06 -13.17
N ASP A 80 -3.07 3.88 -12.13
CA ASP A 80 -1.94 2.96 -12.19
C ASP A 80 -2.42 1.51 -12.35
N PRO A 81 -2.04 0.83 -13.44
CA PRO A 81 -2.56 -0.51 -13.75
C PRO A 81 -2.07 -1.57 -12.76
N VAL A 82 -0.88 -1.40 -12.18
CA VAL A 82 -0.31 -2.30 -11.17
C VAL A 82 -1.14 -2.25 -9.90
N TYR A 83 -1.54 -1.04 -9.48
CA TYR A 83 -2.39 -0.85 -8.32
C TYR A 83 -3.84 -1.30 -8.56
N GLN A 84 -4.42 -1.00 -9.72
CA GLN A 84 -5.79 -1.41 -10.06
C GLN A 84 -5.95 -2.94 -10.07
N GLU A 85 -4.98 -3.65 -10.67
CA GLU A 85 -4.98 -5.11 -10.67
C GLU A 85 -4.88 -5.68 -9.25
N LEU A 86 -4.05 -5.07 -8.39
CA LEU A 86 -3.96 -5.47 -6.99
C LEU A 86 -5.29 -5.28 -6.25
N MET A 87 -5.96 -4.13 -6.42
CA MET A 87 -7.24 -3.86 -5.76
C MET A 87 -8.33 -4.81 -6.23
N LYS A 88 -8.32 -5.21 -7.50
CA LYS A 88 -9.21 -6.23 -8.04
C LYS A 88 -8.99 -7.59 -7.37
N GLN A 89 -7.72 -8.02 -7.23
CA GLN A 89 -7.37 -9.26 -6.54
C GLN A 89 -7.69 -9.22 -5.03
N ALA A 90 -7.60 -8.05 -4.41
CA ALA A 90 -7.96 -7.87 -3.01
C ALA A 90 -9.49 -7.97 -2.80
N ALA A 91 -10.29 -7.40 -3.72
CA ALA A 91 -11.75 -7.45 -3.70
C ALA A 91 -12.31 -8.87 -3.82
N GLU A 92 -11.54 -9.81 -4.38
CA GLU A 92 -11.86 -11.25 -4.41
C GLU A 92 -11.72 -11.95 -3.03
N GLY A 93 -11.63 -11.18 -1.93
CA GLY A 93 -11.75 -11.69 -0.56
C GLY A 93 -10.43 -12.09 0.09
N LYS A 94 -9.30 -11.51 -0.35
CA LYS A 94 -7.97 -11.88 0.17
C LYS A 94 -7.59 -11.19 1.48
N ALA A 95 -8.23 -10.06 1.84
CA ALA A 95 -7.99 -9.31 3.07
C ALA A 95 -9.25 -9.12 3.90
N THR A 96 -9.14 -9.17 5.23
CA THR A 96 -10.27 -8.92 6.15
C THR A 96 -10.44 -7.44 6.51
N GLY A 97 -9.42 -6.63 6.19
CA GLY A 97 -9.43 -5.19 6.42
C GLY A 97 -8.31 -4.48 5.67
N PHE A 98 -8.58 -3.24 5.25
CA PHE A 98 -7.61 -2.37 4.59
C PHE A 98 -7.92 -0.92 4.96
N ILE A 99 -6.90 -0.18 5.40
CA ILE A 99 -6.96 1.27 5.55
C ILE A 99 -5.75 1.91 4.89
N ALA A 100 -5.92 3.14 4.43
CA ALA A 100 -4.81 3.96 3.97
C ALA A 100 -5.08 5.42 4.32
N VAL A 101 -4.01 6.13 4.70
CA VAL A 101 -4.00 7.55 5.02
C VAL A 101 -2.89 8.23 4.23
N SER A 102 -3.04 9.53 3.97
CA SER A 102 -1.98 10.39 3.45
C SER A 102 -1.45 11.29 4.56
N ALA A 103 -0.14 11.55 4.51
CA ALA A 103 0.54 12.46 5.41
C ALA A 103 1.65 13.23 4.67
N GLU A 104 1.95 14.42 5.15
CA GLU A 104 3.09 15.23 4.74
C GLU A 104 4.14 15.14 5.86
N PHE A 105 5.39 14.83 5.51
CA PHE A 105 6.52 14.69 6.43
C PHE A 105 7.64 15.65 6.06
#